data_AF-A0A6N2EL00-F1
#
_entry.id   AF-A0A6N2EL00-F1
#
_cell.length_a   1.000
_cell.length_b   1.000
_cell.length_c   1.000
_cell.angle_alpha   90.00
_cell.angle_beta   90.00
_cell.angle_gamma   90.00
#
_symmetry.space_group_name_H-M   'P 1'
#
loop_
_entity.id
_entity.type
_entity.pdbx_description
1 polymer ?
#
loop_
_entity_poly.entity_id
_entity_poly.type
_entity_poly.pdbx_seq_one_letter_code
_entity_poly.pdbx_strand_id
1 'polypeptide(L)'
;MAPPSDQRDPTPPQQAERANPETSTPPAIARKRLVFVIAAFALSLVAGSFADRLGLGFIGEIGVFVGVLAAALGFLYLLEGGLRARLEAADWRLCTRCTYDLSQMAEEGDCPECGERYHHFDCRYRWKLVPLLGGRRTGSGEN
;
A
#
# COMPACT_ATOMS: atom_id res chain seq x y z
N MET A 1 -45.23 -44.71 19.74
CA MET A 1 -45.21 -43.43 19.00
C MET A 1 -44.14 -42.57 19.62
N ALA A 2 -42.97 -42.52 19.00
CA ALA A 2 -41.85 -41.67 19.43
C ALA A 2 -41.96 -40.30 18.74
N PRO A 3 -41.63 -39.19 19.41
CA PRO A 3 -41.67 -37.86 18.81
C PRO A 3 -40.55 -37.66 17.77
N PRO A 4 -40.75 -36.75 16.80
CA PRO A 4 -39.79 -36.49 15.73
C PRO A 4 -38.54 -35.81 16.27
N SER A 5 -37.39 -36.33 15.84
CA SER A 5 -36.06 -35.80 16.08
C SER A 5 -35.91 -34.39 15.51
N ASP A 6 -35.79 -33.43 16.43
CA ASP A 6 -35.47 -32.01 16.25
C ASP A 6 -34.09 -31.84 15.62
N GLN A 7 -34.05 -31.80 14.29
CA GLN A 7 -32.87 -31.53 13.48
C GLN A 7 -32.62 -30.02 13.50
N ARG A 8 -31.93 -29.54 14.53
CA ARG A 8 -31.47 -28.15 14.59
C ARG A 8 -30.47 -27.91 13.47
N ASP A 9 -30.86 -27.09 12.51
CA ASP A 9 -29.97 -26.53 11.50
C ASP A 9 -28.72 -25.97 12.20
N PRO A 10 -27.51 -26.34 11.78
CA PRO A 10 -26.31 -25.66 12.22
C PRO A 10 -26.43 -24.22 11.73
N THR A 11 -26.55 -23.29 12.66
CA THR A 11 -26.42 -21.85 12.37
C THR A 11 -25.17 -21.68 11.52
N PRO A 12 -25.28 -21.18 10.27
CA PRO A 12 -24.12 -21.00 9.42
C PRO A 12 -23.11 -20.14 10.18
N PRO A 13 -21.82 -20.51 10.15
CA PRO A 13 -20.82 -19.89 11.00
C PRO A 13 -20.86 -18.38 10.79
N GLN A 14 -20.96 -17.64 11.90
CA GLN A 14 -20.77 -16.18 12.00
C GLN A 14 -19.35 -15.70 11.57
N GLN A 15 -18.65 -16.48 10.74
CA GLN A 15 -17.36 -16.17 10.13
C GLN A 15 -17.47 -15.07 9.06
N ALA A 16 -18.67 -14.72 8.59
CA ALA A 16 -18.86 -13.67 7.59
C ALA A 16 -18.96 -12.25 8.20
N GLU A 17 -19.24 -12.08 9.49
CA GLU A 17 -19.61 -10.77 10.07
C GLU A 17 -18.52 -10.09 10.91
N ARG A 18 -17.33 -10.69 11.08
CA ARG A 18 -16.21 -10.07 11.84
C ARG A 18 -14.94 -9.80 11.06
N ALA A 19 -14.92 -10.05 9.75
CA ALA A 19 -13.93 -9.43 8.89
C ALA A 19 -14.55 -8.14 8.38
N ASN A 20 -14.67 -7.10 9.23
CA ASN A 20 -14.87 -5.75 8.72
C ASN A 20 -13.63 -5.46 7.87
N PRO A 21 -13.71 -5.53 6.53
CA PRO A 21 -12.60 -5.28 5.65
C PRO A 21 -12.52 -3.77 5.48
N GLU A 22 -12.53 -3.03 6.59
CA GLU A 22 -12.20 -1.63 6.65
C GLU A 22 -10.73 -1.53 6.25
N THR A 23 -10.53 -1.56 4.92
CA THR A 23 -9.89 -0.50 4.14
C THR A 23 -8.64 0.10 4.77
N SER A 24 -7.88 -0.72 5.50
CA SER A 24 -6.55 -0.39 5.97
C SER A 24 -5.61 -0.53 4.78
N THR A 25 -5.54 0.57 4.02
CA THR A 25 -4.41 0.86 3.14
C THR A 25 -3.12 0.49 3.91
N PRO A 26 -2.24 -0.38 3.36
CA PRO A 26 -1.09 -0.89 4.09
C PRO A 26 -0.28 0.26 4.73
N PRO A 27 -0.20 0.34 6.07
CA PRO A 27 0.19 1.56 6.77
C PRO A 27 1.66 1.96 6.52
N ALA A 28 2.54 1.01 6.18
CA ALA A 28 3.94 1.32 5.88
C ALA A 28 4.11 2.23 4.66
N ILE A 29 3.28 2.05 3.62
CA ILE A 29 3.40 2.84 2.40
C ILE A 29 2.84 4.24 2.64
N ALA A 30 1.69 4.33 3.32
CA ALA A 30 1.06 5.62 3.61
C ALA A 30 1.96 6.51 4.48
N ARG A 31 2.61 5.97 5.51
CA ARG A 31 3.46 6.75 6.42
C ARG A 31 4.69 7.35 5.74
N LYS A 32 5.41 6.55 4.94
CA LYS A 32 6.62 7.04 4.23
C LYS A 32 6.28 8.10 3.18
N ARG A 33 5.17 7.90 2.45
CA ARG A 33 4.67 8.88 1.48
C ARG A 33 4.30 10.21 2.16
N LEU A 34 3.56 10.14 3.27
CA LEU A 34 3.15 11.32 4.01
C LEU A 34 4.35 12.12 4.54
N VAL A 35 5.32 11.46 5.17
CA VAL A 35 6.53 12.13 5.68
C VAL A 35 7.32 12.81 4.56
N PHE A 36 7.46 12.14 3.41
CA PHE A 36 8.16 12.72 2.27
C PHE A 36 7.42 13.95 1.71
N VAL A 37 6.10 13.88 1.55
CA VAL A 37 5.29 15.02 1.05
C VAL A 37 5.39 16.21 2.01
N ILE A 38 5.30 15.97 3.32
CA ILE A 38 5.44 17.03 4.34
C ILE A 38 6.84 17.65 4.27
N ALA A 39 7.90 16.83 4.17
CA ALA A 39 9.27 17.32 4.08
C ALA A 39 9.52 18.12 2.80
N ALA A 40 9.02 17.65 1.66
CA ALA A 40 9.11 18.35 0.38
C ALA A 40 8.37 19.69 0.42
N PHE A 41 7.17 19.72 1.01
CA PHE A 41 6.40 20.96 1.17
C PHE A 41 7.10 21.96 2.09
N ALA A 42 7.61 21.51 3.25
CA ALA A 42 8.37 22.37 4.16
C ALA A 42 9.62 22.95 3.48
N LEU A 43 10.34 22.14 2.69
CA LEU A 43 11.50 22.59 1.94
C LEU A 43 11.12 23.62 0.87
N SER A 44 9.99 23.46 0.19
CA SER A 44 9.44 24.43 -0.77
C SER A 44 9.19 25.80 -0.13
N LEU A 45 8.60 25.85 1.07
CA LEU A 45 8.32 27.11 1.77
C LEU A 45 9.61 27.87 2.11
N VAL A 46 10.65 27.15 2.56
CA VAL A 46 11.96 27.73 2.86
C VAL A 46 12.65 28.22 1.57
N ALA A 47 12.58 27.45 0.50
CA ALA A 47 13.17 27.80 -0.79
C ALA A 47 12.48 29.03 -1.44
N GLY A 48 11.14 29.10 -1.39
CA GLY A 48 10.38 30.26 -1.87
C GLY A 48 10.74 31.54 -1.12
N SER A 49 10.78 31.47 0.22
CA SER A 49 11.19 32.59 1.07
C SER A 49 12.61 33.11 0.76
N PHE A 50 13.49 32.23 0.26
CA PHE A 50 14.84 32.60 -0.16
C PHE A 50 14.87 33.20 -1.58
N ALA A 51 14.05 32.68 -2.50
CA ALA A 51 13.92 33.20 -3.86
C ALA A 51 13.40 34.65 -3.87
N ASP A 52 12.47 34.97 -2.98
CA ASP A 52 11.98 36.34 -2.79
C ASP A 52 13.09 37.30 -2.36
N ARG A 53 13.97 36.87 -1.44
CA ARG A 53 15.12 37.68 -1.00
C ARG A 53 16.13 37.93 -2.12
N LEU A 54 16.16 37.07 -3.13
CA LEU A 54 17.02 37.21 -4.31
C LEU A 54 16.41 38.07 -5.42
N GLY A 55 15.17 38.57 -5.25
CA GLY A 55 14.49 39.40 -6.24
C GLY A 55 14.05 38.66 -7.50
N LEU A 56 13.97 37.32 -7.45
CA LEU A 56 13.50 36.48 -8.57
C LEU A 56 12.01 36.63 -8.86
N GLY A 57 11.27 37.24 -7.93
CA GLY A 57 9.83 37.49 -8.04
C GLY A 57 9.01 36.22 -8.26
N PHE A 58 7.77 36.40 -8.73
CA PHE A 58 6.76 35.37 -8.84
C PHE A 58 7.15 34.18 -9.76
N ILE A 59 8.01 34.42 -10.76
CA ILE A 59 8.49 33.37 -11.68
C ILE A 59 9.38 32.38 -10.93
N GLY A 60 10.20 32.85 -9.99
CA GLY A 60 11.04 32.01 -9.15
C GLY A 60 10.22 31.09 -8.26
N GLU A 61 9.16 31.62 -7.64
CA GLU A 61 8.26 30.83 -6.79
C GLU A 61 7.58 29.69 -7.55
N ILE A 62 6.98 29.99 -8.72
CA ILE A 62 6.32 28.99 -9.56
C ILE A 62 7.33 27.89 -9.95
N GLY A 63 8.54 28.27 -10.34
CA GLY A 63 9.59 27.32 -10.70
C GLY A 63 9.95 26.36 -9.57
N VAL A 64 10.09 26.87 -8.34
CA VAL A 64 10.37 26.06 -7.14
C VAL A 64 9.21 25.10 -6.85
N PHE A 65 7.97 25.58 -6.89
CA PHE A 65 6.79 24.74 -6.66
C PHE A 65 6.66 23.62 -7.69
N VAL A 66 6.78 23.94 -8.98
CA VAL A 66 6.72 22.95 -10.06
C VAL A 66 7.87 21.94 -9.94
N GLY A 67 9.08 22.41 -9.63
CA GLY A 67 10.24 21.54 -9.43
C GLY A 67 10.05 20.56 -8.28
N VAL A 68 9.58 21.03 -7.13
CA VAL A 68 9.32 20.17 -5.97
C VAL A 68 8.16 19.21 -6.22
N LEU A 69 7.09 19.65 -6.88
CA LEU A 69 6.00 18.77 -7.27
C LEU A 69 6.47 17.67 -8.22
N ALA A 70 7.24 18.02 -9.26
CA ALA A 70 7.80 17.05 -10.20
C ALA A 70 8.74 16.05 -9.50
N ALA A 71 9.61 16.53 -8.61
CA ALA A 71 10.49 15.67 -7.81
C ALA A 71 9.68 14.73 -6.91
N ALA A 72 8.60 15.21 -6.30
CA ALA A 72 7.76 14.40 -5.44
C ALA A 72 7.01 13.31 -6.22
N LEU A 73 6.45 13.65 -7.38
CA LEU A 73 5.83 12.68 -8.27
C LEU A 73 6.84 11.65 -8.80
N GLY A 74 8.03 12.09 -9.21
CA GLY A 74 9.11 11.21 -9.65
C GLY A 74 9.57 10.25 -8.55
N PHE A 75 9.71 10.75 -7.32
CA PHE A 75 10.04 9.92 -6.16
C PHE A 75 8.96 8.88 -5.85
N LEU A 76 7.68 9.27 -5.89
CA LEU A 76 6.56 8.34 -5.71
C LEU A 76 6.58 7.25 -6.79
N TYR A 77 6.83 7.62 -8.05
CA TYR A 77 6.93 6.68 -9.16
C TYR A 77 8.07 5.67 -8.98
N LEU A 78 9.25 6.13 -8.55
CA LEU A 78 10.40 5.26 -8.26
C LEU A 78 10.13 4.31 -7.09
N LEU A 79 9.48 4.78 -6.02
CA LEU A 79 9.10 3.94 -4.89
C LEU A 79 8.10 2.85 -5.31
N GLU A 80 7.15 3.19 -6.19
CA GLU A 80 6.18 2.22 -6.71
C GLU A 80 6.83 1.17 -7.59
N GLY A 81 7.73 1.58 -8.50
CA GLY A 81 8.48 0.65 -9.33
C GLY A 81 9.33 -0.32 -8.49
N GLY A 82 10.04 0.20 -7.49
CA GLY A 82 10.86 -0.61 -6.59
C GLY A 82 10.04 -1.58 -5.75
N LEU A 83 8.90 -1.14 -5.20
CA LEU A 83 8.01 -2.01 -4.44
C LEU A 83 7.40 -3.10 -5.32
N ARG A 84 6.98 -2.76 -6.54
CA ARG A 84 6.43 -3.73 -7.49
C ARG A 84 7.47 -4.78 -7.87
N ALA A 85 8.69 -4.38 -8.20
CA ALA A 85 9.77 -5.32 -8.49
C ALA A 85 10.03 -6.27 -7.30
N ARG A 86 9.99 -5.75 -6.07
CA ARG A 86 10.10 -6.59 -4.85
C ARG A 86 8.90 -7.52 -4.65
N LEU A 87 7.68 -7.05 -4.93
CA LEU A 87 6.49 -7.89 -4.87
C LEU A 87 6.56 -9.02 -5.88
N GLU A 88 6.95 -8.74 -7.12
CA GLU A 88 7.12 -9.74 -8.17
C GLU A 88 8.22 -10.75 -7.79
N ALA A 89 9.36 -10.29 -7.28
CA ALA A 89 10.44 -11.17 -6.80
C ALA A 89 10.01 -12.09 -5.64
N ALA A 90 9.17 -11.59 -4.73
CA ALA A 90 8.62 -12.36 -3.61
C ALA A 90 7.33 -13.11 -3.96
N ASP A 91 6.92 -13.16 -5.23
CA ASP A 91 5.67 -13.79 -5.69
C ASP A 91 4.45 -13.30 -4.87
N TRP A 92 4.40 -11.98 -4.68
CA TRP A 92 3.38 -11.25 -3.95
C TRP A 92 3.20 -11.67 -2.48
N ARG A 93 4.21 -12.32 -1.88
CA ARG A 93 4.26 -12.74 -0.47
C ARG A 93 5.05 -11.77 0.40
N LEU A 94 4.77 -10.47 0.29
CA LEU A 94 5.28 -9.49 1.23
C LEU A 94 4.25 -9.22 2.33
N CYS A 95 4.70 -9.03 3.57
CA CYS A 95 3.83 -8.57 4.65
C CYS A 95 3.19 -7.23 4.26
N THR A 96 1.87 -7.14 4.32
CA THR A 96 1.12 -5.92 3.97
C THR A 96 1.40 -4.77 4.94
N ARG A 97 1.85 -5.06 6.17
CA ARG A 97 2.14 -4.03 7.17
C ARG A 97 3.55 -3.47 7.08
N CYS A 98 4.58 -4.31 6.96
CA CYS A 98 5.98 -3.88 7.04
C CYS A 98 6.81 -4.15 5.77
N THR A 99 6.23 -4.79 4.74
CA THR A 99 6.91 -5.19 3.48
C THR A 99 8.05 -6.19 3.64
N TYR A 100 8.11 -6.89 4.78
CA TYR A 100 9.04 -8.02 4.96
C TYR A 100 8.71 -9.17 4.00
N ASP A 101 9.74 -9.88 3.54
CA ASP A 101 9.60 -11.00 2.62
C ASP A 101 9.21 -12.29 3.35
N LEU A 102 8.02 -12.80 3.04
CA LEU A 102 7.47 -14.02 3.63
C LEU A 102 7.62 -15.22 2.68
N SER A 103 8.25 -15.06 1.51
CA SER A 103 8.31 -16.10 0.47
C SER A 103 8.94 -17.42 0.95
N GLN A 104 9.84 -17.37 1.93
CA GLN A 104 10.54 -18.50 2.55
C GLN A 104 9.93 -18.96 3.88
N MET A 105 8.84 -18.34 4.33
CA MET A 105 8.19 -18.66 5.59
C MET A 105 7.05 -19.68 5.39
N ALA A 106 6.49 -20.18 6.50
CA ALA A 106 5.29 -21.02 6.48
C ALA A 106 4.11 -20.28 5.82
N GLU A 107 3.12 -21.03 5.32
CA GLU A 107 1.96 -20.46 4.60
C GLU A 107 1.15 -19.47 5.45
N GLU A 108 1.10 -19.73 6.75
CA GLU A 108 0.48 -18.88 7.76
C GLU A 108 1.38 -18.76 8.99
N GLY A 109 1.26 -17.64 9.69
CA GLY A 109 2.05 -17.36 10.89
C GLY A 109 2.03 -15.89 11.28
N ASP A 110 2.99 -15.49 12.09
CA ASP A 110 3.19 -14.08 12.49
C ASP A 110 4.45 -13.55 11.82
N CYS A 111 4.39 -12.32 11.31
CA CYS A 111 5.54 -11.69 10.68
C CYS A 111 6.65 -11.42 11.71
N PRO A 112 7.91 -11.83 11.47
CA PRO A 112 8.98 -11.69 12.46
C PRO A 112 9.39 -10.22 12.74
N GLU A 113 9.12 -9.30 11.82
CA GLU A 113 9.47 -7.88 11.97
C GLU A 113 8.43 -7.09 12.76
N CYS A 114 7.13 -7.32 12.49
CA CYS A 114 6.07 -6.49 13.04
C CYS A 114 5.05 -7.25 13.90
N GLY A 115 5.15 -8.58 13.99
CA GLY A 115 4.19 -9.43 14.69
C GLY A 115 2.81 -9.52 14.04
N GLU A 116 2.61 -8.97 12.84
CA GLU A 116 1.34 -9.04 12.14
C GLU A 116 1.07 -10.46 11.67
N ARG A 117 -0.09 -11.00 12.05
CA ARG A 117 -0.53 -12.30 11.57
C ARG A 117 -0.77 -12.26 10.07
N TYR A 118 -0.31 -13.28 9.36
CA TYR A 118 -0.41 -13.36 7.91
C TYR A 118 -0.86 -14.73 7.45
N HIS A 119 -1.48 -14.72 6.26
CA HIS A 119 -1.66 -15.88 5.42
C HIS A 119 -1.18 -15.49 4.00
N HIS A 120 -0.41 -16.35 3.33
CA HIS A 120 0.15 -16.03 2.01
C HIS A 120 -0.92 -15.68 0.99
N PHE A 121 -2.02 -16.43 0.94
CA PHE A 121 -3.17 -16.14 0.09
C PHE A 121 -3.72 -14.72 0.30
N ASP A 122 -3.96 -14.33 1.55
CA ASP A 122 -4.49 -13.00 1.89
C ASP A 122 -3.51 -11.89 1.53
N CYS A 123 -2.21 -12.11 1.75
CA CYS A 123 -1.17 -11.16 1.36
C CYS A 123 -1.21 -10.91 -0.15
N ARG A 124 -1.22 -11.98 -0.95
CA ARG A 124 -1.31 -11.88 -2.43
C ARG A 124 -2.58 -11.15 -2.85
N TYR A 125 -3.71 -11.51 -2.25
CA TYR A 125 -5.01 -10.91 -2.54
C TYR A 125 -5.01 -9.41 -2.23
N ARG A 126 -4.55 -9.02 -1.03
CA ARG A 126 -4.48 -7.61 -0.60
C ARG A 126 -3.56 -6.78 -1.47
N TRP A 127 -2.42 -7.30 -1.92
CA TRP A 127 -1.55 -6.56 -2.83
C TRP A 127 -2.17 -6.35 -4.22
N LYS A 128 -2.94 -7.32 -4.72
CA LYS A 128 -3.68 -7.17 -5.98
C LYS A 128 -4.81 -6.14 -5.89
N LEU A 129 -5.38 -5.92 -4.72
CA LEU A 129 -6.41 -4.90 -4.49
C LEU A 129 -5.88 -3.46 -4.48
N VAL A 130 -4.56 -3.25 -4.31
CA VAL A 130 -4.00 -1.90 -4.32
C VAL A 130 -4.04 -1.36 -5.76
N PRO A 131 -4.85 -0.31 -6.07
CA PRO A 131 -5.11 0.11 -7.46
C PRO A 131 -3.85 0.51 -8.23
N LEU A 132 -2.85 1.04 -7.52
CA LEU A 132 -1.56 1.48 -8.08
C LEU A 132 -0.63 0.31 -8.42
N LEU A 133 -0.85 -0.88 -7.86
CA LEU A 133 -0.04 -2.08 -8.08
C LEU A 133 -0.78 -3.14 -8.91
N GLY A 134 -2.10 -3.22 -8.78
CA GLY A 134 -2.99 -4.16 -9.47
C GLY A 134 -3.46 -3.73 -10.88
N GLY A 135 -2.96 -2.61 -11.39
CA GLY A 135 -3.49 -1.98 -12.60
C GLY A 135 -2.81 -2.39 -13.91
N ARG A 136 -3.48 -3.30 -14.64
CA ARG A 136 -3.47 -3.52 -16.11
C ARG A 136 -2.28 -4.22 -16.79
N ARG A 137 -2.48 -5.53 -17.02
CA ARG A 137 -2.79 -6.06 -18.37
C ARG A 137 -3.48 -7.44 -18.26
N THR A 138 -4.77 -7.45 -17.91
CA THR A 138 -5.66 -8.62 -18.17
C THR A 138 -6.27 -8.56 -19.57
N GLY A 139 -5.61 -7.89 -20.51
CA GLY A 139 -5.99 -7.89 -21.91
C GLY A 139 -4.74 -7.84 -22.77
N SER A 140 -4.39 -8.96 -23.38
CA SER A 140 -3.75 -9.08 -24.70
C SER A 140 -3.15 -10.49 -24.85
N GLY A 141 -3.93 -11.46 -25.33
CA GLY A 141 -3.37 -12.69 -25.86
C GLY A 141 -4.18 -13.98 -25.67
N GLU A 142 -5.51 -13.95 -25.78
CA GLU A 142 -6.23 -15.10 -26.34
C GLU A 142 -6.51 -14.76 -27.80
N ASN A 143 -5.66 -15.28 -28.69
CA ASN A 143 -5.88 -15.51 -30.12
C ASN A 143 -5.08 -16.74 -30.50
#